data_AF-A0A128EW92-F1
#
_entry.id   AF-A0A128EW92-F1
#
_cell.length_a   1.000
_cell.length_b   1.000
_cell.length_c   1.000
_cell.angle_alpha   90.00
_cell.angle_beta   90.00
_cell.angle_gamma   90.00
#
_symmetry.space_group_name_H-M   'P 1'
#
loop_
_entity.id
_entity.type
_entity.pdbx_description
1 polymer ?
#
loop_
_entity_poly.entity_id
_entity_poly.type
_entity_poly.pdbx_seq_one_letter_code
_entity_poly.pdbx_strand_id
1 'polypeptide(L)'
;MCLGIPGQIIGIQDEANCIATVEISGVRRPVNIACVLSGENPHETIGEWVLVHVGFAMSKIDSEEAEKTLTLLAEIGELQEELDAIAQSTAQEEQGENGHEVR
;
A
#
# COMPACT_ATOMS: atom_id res chain seq x y z
N MET A 1 -11.03 -8.69 -9.60
CA MET A 1 -10.60 -7.33 -10.00
C MET A 1 -10.18 -6.66 -8.72
N CYS A 2 -8.89 -6.48 -8.49
CA CYS A 2 -8.44 -5.77 -7.29
C CYS A 2 -8.29 -4.31 -7.68
N LEU A 3 -9.08 -3.44 -7.05
CA LEU A 3 -8.82 -2.01 -7.13
C LEU A 3 -7.56 -1.71 -6.29
N GLY A 4 -6.90 -0.60 -6.55
CA GLY A 4 -5.78 -0.15 -5.72
C GLY A 4 -6.33 0.80 -4.68
N ILE A 5 -6.05 0.57 -3.40
CA ILE A 5 -6.42 1.56 -2.38
C ILE A 5 -5.38 2.66 -2.32
N PRO A 6 -5.80 3.94 -2.36
CA PRO A 6 -4.91 5.05 -2.11
C PRO A 6 -4.40 5.05 -0.66
N GLY A 7 -3.11 5.28 -0.49
CA GLY A 7 -2.45 5.42 0.81
C GLY A 7 -1.41 6.52 0.80
N GLN A 8 -1.14 7.08 1.98
CA GLN A 8 -0.14 8.13 2.15
C GLN A 8 1.19 7.54 2.64
N ILE A 9 2.29 7.96 2.03
CA ILE A 9 3.63 7.57 2.49
C ILE A 9 3.97 8.39 3.75
N ILE A 10 4.10 7.71 4.88
CA ILE A 10 4.37 8.35 6.18
C ILE A 10 5.83 8.21 6.64
N GLY A 11 6.63 7.37 5.96
CA GLY A 11 8.03 7.18 6.26
C GLY A 11 8.71 6.17 5.34
N ILE A 12 10.03 6.11 5.37
CA ILE A 12 10.83 5.12 4.64
C ILE A 12 11.32 4.06 5.61
N GLN A 13 11.10 2.79 5.27
CA GLN A 13 11.50 1.66 6.11
C GLN A 13 12.83 1.06 5.65
N ASP A 14 13.05 0.96 4.34
CA ASP A 14 14.31 0.49 3.76
C ASP A 14 14.60 1.23 2.46
N GLU A 15 15.64 2.07 2.46
CA GLU A 15 16.02 2.88 1.30
C GLU A 15 16.64 2.04 0.19
N ALA A 16 17.43 1.02 0.54
CA ALA A 16 18.14 0.17 -0.43
C ALA A 16 17.18 -0.67 -1.29
N ASN A 17 16.07 -1.11 -0.71
CA ASN A 17 15.04 -1.90 -1.37
C ASN A 17 13.82 -1.07 -1.77
N CYS A 18 13.87 0.26 -1.59
CA CYS A 18 12.77 1.19 -1.88
C CYS A 18 11.46 0.81 -1.16
N ILE A 19 11.54 0.41 0.11
CA ILE A 19 10.38 0.07 0.94
C ILE A 19 10.00 1.26 1.80
N ALA A 20 8.78 1.74 1.63
CA ALA A 20 8.19 2.81 2.41
C ALA A 20 7.05 2.29 3.30
N THR A 21 6.84 2.96 4.43
CA THR A 21 5.65 2.75 5.26
C THR A 21 4.52 3.60 4.72
N VAL A 22 3.44 2.96 4.29
CA VAL A 22 2.24 3.62 3.77
C VAL A 22 1.06 3.41 4.72
N GLU A 23 0.34 4.49 5.03
CA GLU A 23 -0.87 4.47 5.84
C GLU A 23 -2.12 4.53 4.93
N ILE A 24 -3.01 3.55 5.10
CA ILE A 24 -4.25 3.40 4.32
C ILE A 24 -5.39 3.28 5.32
N SER A 25 -6.23 4.30 5.41
CA SER A 25 -7.39 4.32 6.32
C SER A 25 -7.07 3.87 7.77
N GLY A 26 -5.89 4.21 8.28
CA GLY A 26 -5.40 3.86 9.63
C GLY A 26 -4.57 2.58 9.73
N VAL A 27 -4.44 1.79 8.66
CA VAL A 27 -3.57 0.60 8.61
C VAL A 27 -2.23 0.97 8.00
N ARG A 28 -1.13 0.62 8.68
CA ARG A 28 0.24 0.87 8.21
C ARG A 28 0.85 -0.41 7.68
N ARG A 29 1.40 -0.37 6.47
CA ARG A 29 2.09 -1.52 5.86
C ARG A 29 3.34 -1.12 5.08
N PRO A 30 4.33 -2.02 4.97
CA PRO A 30 5.45 -1.83 4.07
C PRO A 30 4.98 -1.94 2.61
N VAL A 31 5.40 -1.00 1.77
CA VAL A 31 5.05 -0.95 0.34
C VAL A 31 6.30 -0.60 -0.44
N ASN A 32 6.54 -1.33 -1.53
CA ASN A 32 7.62 -1.00 -2.45
C ASN A 32 7.22 0.20 -3.33
N ILE A 33 8.00 1.28 -3.24
CA ILE A 33 7.79 2.53 -3.96
C ILE A 33 8.72 2.70 -5.18
N ALA A 34 9.51 1.68 -5.54
CA ALA A 34 10.46 1.77 -6.65
C ALA A 34 9.80 2.21 -7.97
N CYS A 35 8.55 1.81 -8.21
CA CYS A 35 7.81 2.15 -9.44
C CYS A 35 7.39 3.62 -9.51
N VAL A 36 7.28 4.31 -8.38
CA VAL A 36 6.82 5.71 -8.29
C VAL A 36 7.93 6.69 -7.91
N LEU A 37 9.10 6.15 -7.56
CA LEU A 37 10.30 6.90 -7.23
C LEU A 37 10.79 7.64 -8.48
N SER A 38 10.78 8.98 -8.45
CA SER A 38 11.26 9.82 -9.57
C SER A 38 12.68 10.35 -9.37
N GLY A 39 13.23 10.26 -8.16
CA GLY A 39 14.55 10.74 -7.79
C GLY A 39 15.39 9.67 -7.13
N GLU A 40 16.59 10.04 -6.67
CA GLU A 40 17.50 9.14 -5.96
C GLU A 40 17.14 9.02 -4.46
N ASN A 41 16.38 9.97 -3.91
CA ASN A 41 16.05 10.02 -2.48
C ASN A 41 14.59 9.58 -2.24
N PRO A 42 14.36 8.40 -1.63
CA PRO A 42 13.01 7.96 -1.27
C PRO A 42 12.35 8.85 -0.21
N HIS A 43 13.12 9.59 0.57
CA HIS A 43 12.57 10.54 1.54
C HIS A 43 11.74 11.67 0.91
N GLU A 44 11.95 11.99 -0.37
CA GLU A 44 11.16 13.00 -1.08
C GLU A 44 9.71 12.55 -1.33
N THR A 45 9.42 11.25 -1.20
CA THR A 45 8.06 10.74 -1.37
C THR A 45 7.24 10.78 -0.07
N ILE A 46 7.81 11.20 1.06
CA ILE A 46 7.07 11.31 2.32
C ILE A 46 6.04 12.43 2.21
N GLY A 47 4.78 12.11 2.53
CA GLY A 47 3.63 13.00 2.38
C GLY A 47 2.86 12.81 1.06
N GLU A 48 3.47 12.15 0.08
CA GLU A 48 2.83 11.84 -1.21
C GLU A 48 1.79 10.73 -1.07
N TRP A 49 0.79 10.76 -1.94
CA TRP A 49 -0.26 9.75 -2.03
C TRP A 49 0.00 8.80 -3.19
N VAL A 50 -0.19 7.51 -2.95
CA VAL A 50 0.06 6.45 -3.93
C VAL A 50 -1.06 5.43 -3.95
N LEU A 51 -1.34 4.88 -5.12
CA LEU A 51 -2.22 3.72 -5.27
C LEU A 51 -1.42 2.45 -4.96
N VAL A 52 -1.84 1.72 -3.93
CA VAL A 52 -1.17 0.49 -3.51
C VAL A 52 -1.96 -0.73 -3.97
N HIS A 53 -1.26 -1.64 -4.64
CA HIS A 53 -1.80 -2.92 -5.08
C HIS A 53 -0.81 -4.03 -4.72
N VAL A 54 -1.27 -5.04 -3.94
CA VAL A 54 -0.48 -6.22 -3.52
C VAL A 54 0.94 -5.93 -3.00
N GLY A 55 1.12 -4.83 -2.26
CA GLY A 55 2.42 -4.45 -1.67
C GLY A 55 3.29 -3.54 -2.54
N PHE A 56 2.79 -3.08 -3.69
CA PHE A 56 3.50 -2.16 -4.58
C PHE A 56 2.72 -0.87 -4.81
N ALA A 57 3.43 0.25 -4.83
CA ALA A 57 2.89 1.52 -5.28
C ALA A 57 2.88 1.53 -6.82
N MET A 58 1.69 1.51 -7.42
CA MET A 58 1.57 1.51 -8.88
C MET A 58 1.73 2.90 -9.48
N SER A 59 1.19 3.93 -8.83
CA SER A 59 1.21 5.30 -9.32
C SER A 59 1.04 6.30 -8.19
N LYS A 60 1.66 7.47 -8.34
CA LYS A 60 1.39 8.64 -7.48
C LYS A 60 0.07 9.26 -7.90
N ILE A 61 -0.69 9.71 -6.92
CA ILE A 61 -1.94 10.42 -7.09
C ILE A 61 -1.93 11.67 -6.21
N ASP A 62 -2.75 12.65 -6.56
CA ASP A 62 -2.93 13.82 -5.69
C ASP A 62 -3.82 13.45 -4.49
N SER A 63 -3.61 14.14 -3.38
CA SER A 63 -4.49 14.09 -2.21
C SER A 63 -5.99 14.29 -2.54
N GLU A 64 -6.33 15.18 -3.48
CA GLU A 64 -7.71 15.44 -3.87
C GLU A 64 -8.33 14.23 -4.61
N GLU A 65 -7.54 13.58 -5.47
CA GLU A 65 -7.97 12.37 -6.18
C GLU A 65 -8.05 11.16 -5.25
N ALA A 66 -7.15 11.06 -4.27
CA ALA A 66 -7.19 10.06 -3.22
C ALA A 66 -8.50 10.16 -2.42
N GLU A 67 -8.87 11.36 -1.97
CA GLU A 67 -10.09 11.58 -1.21
C GLU A 67 -11.36 11.29 -2.03
N LYS A 68 -11.41 11.71 -3.31
CA LYS A 68 -12.52 11.38 -4.21
C LYS A 68 -12.66 9.87 -4.39
N THR A 69 -11.54 9.17 -4.59
CA THR A 69 -11.53 7.71 -4.78
C THR A 69 -11.99 7.00 -3.51
N LEU A 70 -11.49 7.39 -2.34
CA LEU A 70 -11.92 6.85 -1.06
C LEU A 70 -13.41 7.10 -0.81
N THR A 71 -13.90 8.30 -1.13
CA THR A 71 -15.31 8.67 -0.99
C THR A 71 -16.18 7.81 -1.90
N LEU A 72 -15.80 7.67 -3.18
CA LEU A 72 -16.52 6.85 -4.15
C LEU A 72 -16.54 5.36 -3.74
N LEU A 73 -15.41 4.83 -3.28
CA LEU A 73 -15.31 3.46 -2.77
C LEU A 73 -16.17 3.25 -1.52
N ALA A 74 -16.24 4.25 -0.64
CA ALA A 74 -17.11 4.22 0.53
C ALA A 74 -18.60 4.25 0.16
N GLU A 75 -18.98 5.05 -0.86
CA GLU A 75 -20.36 5.14 -1.34
C GLU A 75 -20.87 3.84 -1.97
N ILE A 76 -19.99 3.09 -2.64
CA ILE A 76 -20.34 1.83 -3.32
C ILE A 76 -20.22 0.62 -2.37
N GLY A 77 -19.58 0.79 -1.20
CA GLY A 77 -19.38 -0.26 -0.19
C GLY A 77 -18.14 -1.13 -0.43
N GLU A 78 -17.44 -0.95 -1.56
CA GLU A 78 -16.24 -1.72 -1.90
C GLU A 78 -15.00 -1.37 -1.05
N LEU A 79 -15.01 -0.20 -0.39
CA LEU A 79 -13.92 0.19 0.50
C LEU A 79 -13.70 -0.82 1.62
N GLN A 80 -14.78 -1.36 2.19
CA GLN A 80 -14.68 -2.30 3.31
C GLN A 80 -14.11 -3.65 2.89
N GLU A 81 -14.46 -4.13 1.70
CA GLU A 81 -13.95 -5.38 1.12
C GLU A 81 -12.47 -5.28 0.78
N GLU A 82 -12.05 -4.16 0.22
CA GLU A 82 -10.65 -3.90 -0.10
C GLU A 82 -9.79 -3.74 1.17
N LEU A 83 -10.27 -3.04 2.20
CA LEU A 83 -9.56 -2.92 3.48
C LEU A 83 -9.38 -4.28 4.17
N ASP A 84 -10.41 -5.13 4.12
CA ASP A 84 -10.34 -6.50 4.67
C ASP A 84 -9.33 -7.35 3.89
N ALA A 85 -9.31 -7.25 2.56
CA ALA A 85 -8.32 -7.93 1.72
C ALA A 85 -6.88 -7.49 2.04
N ILE A 86 -6.64 -6.21 2.28
CA ILE A 86 -5.32 -5.70 2.71
C ILE A 86 -4.96 -6.24 4.10
N ALA A 87 -5.90 -6.21 5.05
CA ALA A 87 -5.67 -6.70 6.41
C ALA A 87 -5.34 -8.20 6.41
N GLN A 88 -6.06 -9.00 5.63
CA GLN A 88 -5.78 -10.43 5.46
C GLN A 88 -4.41 -10.69 4.82
N SER A 89 -4.06 -9.92 3.78
CA SER A 89 -2.76 -10.07 3.10
C SER A 89 -1.58 -9.78 4.03
N THR A 90 -1.72 -8.76 4.88
CA THR A 90 -0.68 -8.36 5.85
C THR A 90 -0.49 -9.44 6.95
N ALA A 91 -1.55 -10.19 7.28
CA ALA A 91 -1.50 -11.26 8.27
C ALA A 91 -0.97 -12.60 7.69
N GLN A 92 -0.97 -12.79 6.37
CA GLN A 92 -0.48 -14.01 5.73
C GLN A 92 1.03 -14.05 5.56
N GLU A 93 1.72 -12.91 5.58
CA GLU A 93 3.20 -12.86 5.53
C GLU A 93 3.84 -13.46 6.80
N GLU A 94 3.15 -13.45 7.95
CA GLU A 94 3.66 -14.04 9.20
C GLU A 94 3.47 -15.58 9.29
N GLN A 95 2.83 -16.22 8.31
CA GLN A 95 2.60 -17.68 8.28
C GLN A 95 3.38 -18.41 7.17
N GLY A 96 4.35 -17.73 6.53
CA GLY A 96 5.17 -18.29 5.45
C GLY A 96 6.35 -19.18 5.87
N GLU A 97 6.53 -19.46 7.16
CA GLU A 97 7.63 -20.28 7.65
C GLU A 97 7.14 -21.32 8.68
N ASN A 98 6.44 -22.37 8.25
CA ASN A 98 6.49 -23.67 8.93
C ASN A 98 5.86 -24.77 8.04
N GLY A 99 6.71 -25.66 7.51
CA GLY A 99 6.31 -27.03 7.19
C GLY A 99 6.09 -27.39 5.72
N HIS A 100 7.10 -27.19 4.87
CA HIS A 100 7.29 -28.08 3.72
C HIS A 100 7.74 -29.46 4.25
N GLU A 101 6.79 -30.35 4.62
CA GLU A 101 7.05 -31.79 4.69
C GLU A 101 6.35 -32.45 3.51
N VAL A 102 7.12 -32.69 2.46
CA VAL A 102 6.75 -33.54 1.34
C VAL A 102 6.94 -34.99 1.75
N ARG A 103 5.87 -35.77 1.67
CA ARG A 103 5.90 -37.23 1.53
C ARG A 103 5.05 -37.65 0.35
#